data_AF-A0A9D2HIL7-F1
#
_entry.id   AF-A0A9D2HIL7-F1
#
_cell.length_a   1.000
_cell.length_b   1.000
_cell.length_c   1.000
_cell.angle_alpha   90.00
_cell.angle_beta   90.00
_cell.angle_gamma   90.00
#
_symmetry.space_group_name_H-M   'P 1'
#
loop_
_entity.id
_entity.type
_entity.pdbx_description
1 polymer ?
#
loop_
_entity_poly.entity_id
_entity_poly.type
_entity_poly.pdbx_seq_one_letter_code
_entity_poly.pdbx_strand_id
1 'polypeptide(L)'
;MLKLEIKLDEKKISEDHKYEVQSIYRALDETFFRYHLRKTESPDGTICFTGTGNPKDFGAFGGIILGLKEESWFMDYVTKWIWYNSDDGRNEDDFSVEDVLYHYTKRLSVA
;
A
#
# COMPACT_ATOMS: atom_id res chain seq x y z
N MET A 1 13.29 3.03 -7.64
CA MET A 1 12.34 3.68 -6.76
C MET A 1 11.63 2.59 -6.00
N LEU A 2 11.51 2.76 -4.69
CA LEU A 2 10.64 1.94 -3.85
C LEU A 2 9.35 2.72 -3.64
N LYS A 3 8.21 2.15 -4.08
CA LYS A 3 6.91 2.83 -4.01
C LYS A 3 5.79 1.82 -3.82
N LEU A 4 4.83 2.13 -2.96
CA LEU A 4 3.63 1.32 -2.73
C LEU A 4 2.38 2.16 -2.94
N GLU A 5 1.50 1.71 -3.83
CA GLU A 5 0.20 2.31 -4.08
C GLU A 5 -0.90 1.47 -3.41
N ILE A 6 -1.77 2.13 -2.66
CA ILE A 6 -2.91 1.53 -1.95
C ILE A 6 -4.17 2.33 -2.27
N LYS A 7 -5.26 1.64 -2.59
CA LYS A 7 -6.60 2.21 -2.68
C LYS A 7 -7.59 1.32 -1.95
N LEU A 8 -8.53 1.94 -1.23
CA LEU A 8 -9.57 1.24 -0.49
C LEU A 8 -10.95 1.51 -1.10
N ASP A 9 -11.86 0.56 -0.95
CA ASP A 9 -13.27 0.72 -1.29
C ASP A 9 -13.99 1.46 -0.16
N GLU A 10 -13.92 2.80 -0.17
CA GLU A 10 -14.58 3.64 0.84
C GLU A 10 -16.09 3.45 0.87
N LYS A 11 -16.69 3.14 -0.29
CA LYS A 11 -18.12 2.87 -0.40
C LYS A 11 -18.45 1.59 0.36
N LYS A 12 -17.74 0.50 0.12
CA LYS A 12 -17.92 -0.76 0.84
C LYS A 12 -17.66 -0.59 2.34
N ILE A 13 -16.62 0.14 2.74
CA ILE A 13 -16.35 0.43 4.17
C ILE A 13 -17.56 1.11 4.80
N SER A 14 -18.12 2.11 4.13
CA SER A 14 -19.26 2.89 4.61
C SER A 14 -20.54 2.06 4.68
N GLU A 15 -20.76 1.17 3.71
CA GLU A 15 -21.94 0.29 3.62
C GLU A 15 -21.89 -0.88 4.62
N ASP A 16 -20.70 -1.44 4.91
CA ASP A 16 -20.55 -2.55 5.86
C ASP A 16 -20.77 -2.10 7.32
N HIS A 17 -20.65 -0.79 7.61
CA HIS A 17 -20.79 -0.19 8.95
C HIS A 17 -19.90 -0.82 10.05
N LYS A 18 -18.88 -1.60 9.68
CA LYS A 18 -17.93 -2.23 10.62
C LYS A 18 -16.85 -1.27 11.10
N TYR A 19 -16.45 -0.34 10.23
CA TYR A 19 -15.40 0.63 10.49
C TYR A 19 -15.76 1.97 9.87
N GLU A 20 -15.23 3.05 10.43
CA GLU A 20 -15.25 4.36 9.79
C GLU A 20 -14.08 4.48 8.81
N VAL A 21 -14.33 5.04 7.63
CA VAL A 21 -13.30 5.29 6.59
C VAL A 21 -12.08 6.02 7.18
N GLN A 22 -12.31 7.06 7.99
CA GLN A 22 -11.25 7.82 8.64
C GLN A 22 -10.40 6.97 9.60
N SER A 23 -11.01 6.03 10.32
CA SER A 23 -10.29 5.14 11.24
C SER A 23 -9.36 4.19 10.51
N ILE A 24 -9.77 3.67 9.35
CA ILE A 24 -8.91 2.82 8.51
C ILE A 24 -7.72 3.61 7.96
N TYR A 25 -7.94 4.80 7.41
CA TYR A 25 -6.84 5.62 6.92
C TYR A 25 -5.88 6.06 8.02
N ARG A 26 -6.39 6.32 9.23
CA ARG A 26 -5.54 6.59 10.38
C ARG A 26 -4.67 5.39 10.75
N ALA A 27 -5.21 4.16 10.70
CA ALA A 27 -4.43 2.95 10.96
C ALA A 27 -3.33 2.75 9.90
N LEU A 28 -3.61 3.02 8.63
CA LEU A 28 -2.60 3.06 7.57
C LEU A 28 -1.54 4.12 7.88
N ASP A 29 -1.92 5.36 8.15
CA ASP A 29 -0.96 6.44 8.43
C ASP A 29 -0.06 6.12 9.62
N GLU A 30 -0.61 5.58 10.71
CA GLU A 30 0.16 5.14 11.89
C GLU A 30 1.12 3.98 11.59
N THR A 31 0.82 3.14 10.60
CA THR A 31 1.68 2.04 10.15
C THR A 31 2.89 2.57 9.39
N PHE A 32 2.66 3.44 8.40
CA PHE A 32 3.73 3.97 7.54
C PHE A 32 4.54 5.09 8.19
N PHE A 33 3.94 5.88 9.10
CA PHE A 33 4.62 6.97 9.79
C PHE A 33 5.85 6.50 10.59
N ARG A 34 5.80 5.29 11.16
CA ARG A 34 6.92 4.69 11.91
C ARG A 34 8.18 4.47 11.09
N TYR A 35 8.04 4.43 9.76
CA TYR A 35 9.12 4.20 8.81
C TYR A 35 9.54 5.49 8.08
N HIS A 36 8.95 6.64 8.42
CA HIS A 36 9.24 7.93 7.81
C HIS A 36 9.05 7.97 6.27
N LEU A 37 8.20 7.10 5.73
CA LEU A 37 7.90 7.05 4.31
C LEU A 37 7.05 8.25 3.88
N ARG A 38 7.33 8.80 2.69
CA ARG A 38 6.60 9.95 2.17
C ARG A 38 5.23 9.51 1.63
N LYS A 39 4.16 10.03 2.21
CA LYS A 39 2.78 9.86 1.71
C LYS A 39 2.41 10.96 0.72
N THR A 40 1.75 10.57 -0.37
CA THR A 40 1.07 11.44 -1.32
C THR A 40 -0.27 10.81 -1.68
N GLU A 41 -1.24 11.62 -2.09
CA GLU A 41 -2.58 11.15 -2.46
C GLU A 41 -2.93 11.66 -3.84
N SER A 42 -3.47 10.77 -4.67
CA SER A 42 -3.95 11.07 -6.02
C SER A 42 -5.44 11.47 -5.98
N PRO A 43 -5.93 12.25 -6.96
CA PRO A 43 -7.34 12.69 -6.99
C PRO A 43 -8.37 11.55 -7.01
N ASP A 44 -7.96 10.35 -7.40
CA ASP A 44 -8.82 9.17 -7.44
C ASP A 44 -8.90 8.43 -6.09
N GLY A 45 -8.24 8.94 -5.04
CA GLY A 45 -8.16 8.32 -3.71
C GLY A 45 -7.04 7.29 -3.57
N THR A 46 -6.18 7.11 -4.59
CA THR A 46 -4.99 6.25 -4.44
C THR A 46 -3.96 6.95 -3.55
N ILE A 47 -3.59 6.29 -2.45
CA ILE A 47 -2.49 6.70 -1.58
C ILE A 47 -1.20 6.06 -2.07
N CYS A 48 -0.16 6.88 -2.20
CA CYS A 48 1.17 6.47 -2.62
C CYS A 48 2.19 6.76 -1.53
N PHE A 49 2.86 5.71 -1.08
CA PHE A 49 3.99 5.77 -0.15
C PHE A 49 5.29 5.56 -0.91
N THR A 50 6.22 6.52 -0.83
CA THR A 50 7.52 6.46 -1.53
C THR A 50 8.66 6.33 -0.54
N GLY A 51 9.65 5.51 -0.88
CA GLY A 51 10.91 5.40 -0.16
C GLY A 51 11.63 6.75 -0.08
N THR A 52 12.52 6.85 0.91
CA THR A 52 13.33 8.04 1.21
C THR A 52 14.76 7.92 0.68
N GLY A 53 15.11 6.77 0.10
CA GLY A 53 16.50 6.41 -0.25
C GLY A 53 17.28 5.83 0.93
N ASN A 54 16.61 5.56 2.05
CA ASN A 54 17.22 4.91 3.20
C ASN A 54 17.43 3.42 2.88
N PRO A 55 18.60 2.82 3.15
CA PRO A 55 18.85 1.40 2.92
C PRO A 55 17.86 0.45 3.62
N LYS A 56 17.14 0.93 4.65
CA LYS A 56 16.11 0.15 5.36
C LYS A 56 14.74 0.17 4.70
N ASP A 57 14.53 1.00 3.69
CA ASP A 57 13.21 1.18 3.06
C ASP A 57 12.68 -0.12 2.46
N PHE A 58 13.54 -0.91 1.80
CA PHE A 58 13.14 -2.20 1.23
C PHE A 58 12.56 -3.14 2.29
N GLY A 59 13.29 -3.32 3.39
CA GLY A 59 12.83 -4.13 4.53
C GLY A 59 11.59 -3.55 5.20
N ALA A 60 11.46 -2.22 5.27
CA ALA A 60 10.27 -1.55 5.80
C ALA A 60 9.03 -1.87 4.96
N PHE A 61 9.10 -1.70 3.64
CA PHE A 61 7.99 -2.04 2.75
C PHE A 61 7.64 -3.52 2.81
N GLY A 62 8.64 -4.42 2.81
CA GLY A 62 8.39 -5.85 2.95
C GLY A 62 7.65 -6.20 4.25
N GLY A 63 8.07 -5.61 5.38
CA GLY A 63 7.41 -5.78 6.68
C GLY A 63 5.98 -5.25 6.69
N ILE A 64 5.74 -4.07 6.11
CA ILE A 64 4.41 -3.47 6.01
C ILE A 64 3.50 -4.33 5.11
N ILE A 65 3.99 -4.80 3.97
CA ILE A 65 3.22 -5.63 3.04
C ILE A 65 2.76 -6.92 3.73
N LEU A 66 3.68 -7.60 4.42
CA LEU A 66 3.36 -8.82 5.17
C LEU A 66 2.38 -8.54 6.31
N GLY A 67 2.54 -7.43 7.03
CA GLY A 67 1.62 -7.02 8.09
C GLY A 67 0.20 -6.78 7.58
N LEU A 68 0.05 -5.96 6.53
CA LEU A 68 -1.25 -5.64 5.93
C LEU A 68 -1.95 -6.88 5.36
N LYS A 69 -1.19 -7.85 4.85
CA LYS A 69 -1.74 -9.12 4.33
C LYS A 69 -2.43 -9.96 5.40
N GLU A 70 -2.03 -9.84 6.67
CA GLU A 70 -2.66 -10.55 7.80
C GLU A 70 -3.87 -9.80 8.38
N GLU A 71 -4.06 -8.53 8.03
CA GLU A 71 -5.14 -7.69 8.53
C GLU A 71 -6.43 -7.87 7.70
N SER A 72 -7.46 -8.47 8.29
CA SER A 72 -8.72 -8.75 7.60
C SER A 72 -9.41 -7.48 7.08
N TRP A 73 -9.41 -6.40 7.86
CA TRP A 73 -9.96 -5.11 7.45
C TRP A 73 -9.26 -4.58 6.18
N PHE A 74 -7.95 -4.81 6.04
CA PHE A 74 -7.24 -4.36 4.85
C PHE A 74 -7.63 -5.22 3.65
N MET A 75 -7.58 -6.55 3.79
CA MET A 75 -7.87 -7.49 2.71
C MET A 75 -9.32 -7.42 2.20
N ASP A 76 -10.26 -7.08 3.09
CA ASP A 76 -11.68 -6.95 2.76
C ASP A 76 -11.98 -5.69 1.92
N TYR A 77 -11.22 -4.61 2.12
CA TYR A 77 -11.52 -3.31 1.49
C TYR A 77 -10.48 -2.85 0.46
N VAL A 78 -9.30 -3.46 0.38
CA VAL A 78 -8.29 -3.04 -0.60
C VAL A 78 -8.70 -3.38 -2.05
N THR A 79 -8.65 -2.37 -2.91
CA THR A 79 -9.00 -2.44 -4.33
C THR A 79 -7.81 -2.20 -5.26
N LYS A 80 -6.75 -1.54 -4.77
CA LYS A 80 -5.47 -1.40 -5.47
C LYS A 80 -4.36 -1.64 -4.46
N TRP A 81 -3.40 -2.50 -4.81
CA TRP A 81 -2.21 -2.73 -4.00
C TRP A 81 -1.02 -3.08 -4.90
N ILE A 82 -0.27 -2.05 -5.30
CA ILE A 82 0.81 -2.18 -6.30
C ILE A 82 2.15 -1.83 -5.67
N TRP A 83 3.10 -2.74 -5.78
CA TRP A 83 4.47 -2.58 -5.31
C TRP A 83 5.42 -2.32 -6.47
N TYR A 84 6.21 -1.26 -6.35
CA TYR A 84 7.24 -0.89 -7.31
C TYR A 84 8.60 -1.08 -6.61
N ASN A 85 9.41 -2.01 -7.14
CA ASN A 85 10.63 -2.46 -6.49
C ASN A 85 11.85 -2.28 -7.40
N SER A 86 12.80 -1.45 -6.98
CA SER A 86 14.09 -1.29 -7.67
C SER A 86 15.27 -1.94 -6.94
N ASP A 87 15.04 -2.78 -5.93
CA ASP A 87 16.14 -3.37 -5.13
C ASP A 87 17.09 -4.23 -6.01
N ASP A 88 16.53 -4.98 -6.95
CA ASP A 88 17.28 -5.75 -7.97
C ASP A 88 17.58 -4.94 -9.24
N GLY A 89 17.24 -3.65 -9.26
CA GLY A 89 17.36 -2.76 -10.41
C GLY A 89 18.75 -2.12 -10.54
N ARG A 90 19.10 -1.66 -11.74
CA ARG A 90 20.36 -0.90 -11.95
C ARG A 90 20.36 0.47 -11.25
N ASN A 91 19.19 1.08 -11.13
CA ASN A 91 18.98 2.39 -10.53
C ASN A 91 17.49 2.58 -10.19
N GLU A 92 17.10 3.78 -9.78
CA GLU A 92 15.73 4.03 -9.34
C GLU A 92 14.67 3.99 -10.46
N ASP A 93 15.05 4.11 -11.72
CA ASP A 93 14.12 4.03 -12.86
C ASP A 93 13.99 2.59 -13.40
N ASP A 94 14.85 1.68 -12.94
CA ASP A 94 14.83 0.26 -13.25
C ASP A 94 14.13 -0.49 -12.10
N PHE A 95 12.79 -0.56 -12.16
CA PHE A 95 11.98 -1.22 -11.14
C PHE A 95 11.05 -2.25 -11.75
N SER A 96 10.77 -3.32 -10.99
CA SER A 96 9.67 -4.22 -11.26
C SER A 96 8.37 -3.67 -10.67
N VAL A 97 7.24 -4.05 -11.25
CA VAL A 97 5.91 -3.72 -10.76
C VAL A 97 5.18 -5.01 -10.44
N GLU A 98 4.71 -5.14 -9.21
CA GLU A 98 3.96 -6.31 -8.73
C GLU A 98 2.57 -5.88 -8.25
N ASP A 99 1.53 -6.55 -8.76
CA ASP A 99 0.18 -6.46 -8.21
C ASP A 99 0.10 -7.38 -6.98
N VAL A 100 0.36 -6.81 -5.82
CA VAL A 100 0.39 -7.50 -4.52
C VAL A 100 -1.01 -8.03 -4.18
N LEU A 101 -2.05 -7.30 -4.57
CA LEU A 101 -3.42 -7.77 -4.40
C LEU A 101 -3.66 -9.05 -5.20
N TYR A 102 -3.25 -9.07 -6.47
CA TYR A 102 -3.36 -10.27 -7.30
C TYR A 102 -2.50 -11.42 -6.77
N HIS A 103 -1.28 -11.13 -6.30
CA HIS A 103 -0.40 -12.13 -5.70
C HIS A 103 -1.13 -12.94 -4.62
N TYR A 104 -1.72 -12.26 -3.63
CA TYR A 104 -2.34 -12.88 -2.46
C TYR A 104 -3.79 -13.35 -2.67
N THR A 105 -4.56 -12.70 -3.55
CA THR A 105 -6.02 -12.94 -3.64
C THR A 105 -6.52 -13.39 -5.00
N LYS A 106 -5.68 -13.28 -6.06
CA LYS A 106 -6.09 -13.43 -7.47
C LYS A 106 -7.15 -12.42 -7.94
N ARG A 107 -7.44 -11.37 -7.15
CA ARG A 107 -8.20 -10.20 -7.59
C ARG A 107 -7.23 -9.21 -8.23
N LEU A 108 -7.60 -8.65 -9.39
CA LEU A 108 -6.80 -7.60 -10.02
C LEU A 108 -7.01 -6.26 -9.32
N SER A 109 -5.93 -5.52 -9.15
CA SER A 109 -6.00 -4.12 -8.72
C SER A 109 -6.77 -3.28 -9.74
N VAL A 110 -7.57 -2.33 -9.25
CA VAL A 110 -8.24 -1.35 -10.11
C VAL A 110 -7.22 -0.39 -10.74
N ALA A 111 -7.47 0.03 -11.98
CA ALA A 111 -6.62 0.96 -12.73
C ALA A 111 -6.61 2.35 -12.07
#